data_AF-A0A9C8AEA7-F1
#
_entry.id   AF-A0A9C8AEA7-F1
#
_cell.length_a   1.000
_cell.length_b   1.000
_cell.length_c   1.000
_cell.angle_alpha   90.00
_cell.angle_beta   90.00
_cell.angle_gamma   90.00
#
_symmetry.space_group_name_H-M   'P 1'
#
loop_
_entity.id
_entity.type
_entity.pdbx_description
1 polymer ?
#
loop_
_entity_poly.entity_id
_entity_poly.type
_entity_poly.pdbx_seq_one_letter_code
_entity_poly.pdbx_strand_id
1 'polypeptide(L)'
;MDKETRATVLKRDKLTCQACEKYPAYQVHHIKARCHGGEDNLSNLVTLCGRCHMIISPVPPFALWKAFRVQESEIPDEKRRIEKAIKRFQQTSHGLK
;
A
#
# COMPACT_ATOMS: atom_id res chain seq x y z
N MET A 1 13.34 -1.51 -6.24
CA MET A 1 12.70 -2.82 -6.34
C MET A 1 12.89 -3.38 -7.74
N ASP A 2 13.47 -4.57 -7.84
CA ASP A 2 13.58 -5.37 -9.05
C ASP A 2 12.27 -6.13 -9.38
N LYS A 3 12.24 -6.82 -10.52
CA LYS A 3 11.04 -7.53 -11.01
C LYS A 3 10.69 -8.77 -10.18
N GLU A 4 11.68 -9.49 -9.66
CA GLU A 4 11.47 -10.74 -8.91
C GLU A 4 10.93 -10.44 -7.52
N THR A 5 11.48 -9.42 -6.85
CA THR A 5 10.95 -8.92 -5.58
C THR A 5 9.49 -8.51 -5.74
N ARG A 6 9.18 -7.76 -6.81
CA ARG A 6 7.79 -7.36 -7.11
C ARG A 6 6.86 -8.56 -7.26
N ALA A 7 7.26 -9.56 -8.06
CA ALA A 7 6.46 -10.76 -8.28
C ALA A 7 6.26 -11.55 -6.98
N THR A 8 7.30 -11.64 -6.15
CA THR A 8 7.25 -12.31 -4.85
C THR A 8 6.25 -11.65 -3.90
N VAL A 9 6.27 -10.31 -3.79
CA VAL A 9 5.31 -9.56 -2.96
C VAL A 9 3.87 -9.77 -3.44
N LEU A 10 3.64 -9.63 -4.74
CA LEU A 10 2.32 -9.83 -5.35
C LEU A 10 1.78 -11.26 -5.11
N LYS A 11 2.67 -12.27 -5.20
CA LYS A 11 2.33 -13.67 -4.93
C LYS A 11 2.02 -13.90 -3.45
N ARG A 12 2.84 -13.38 -2.53
CA ARG A 12 2.62 -13.47 -1.07
C ARG A 12 1.25 -12.91 -0.69
N ASP A 13 0.92 -11.75 -1.24
CA ASP A 13 -0.31 -11.02 -0.94
C ASP A 13 -1.51 -11.50 -1.76
N LYS A 14 -1.34 -12.55 -2.59
CA LYS A 14 -2.37 -13.14 -3.45
C LYS A 14 -3.07 -12.13 -4.37
N LEU A 15 -2.34 -11.11 -4.83
CA LEU A 15 -2.87 -9.98 -5.60
C LEU A 15 -4.04 -9.28 -4.91
N THR A 16 -4.07 -9.28 -3.57
CA THR A 16 -5.12 -8.63 -2.78
C THR A 16 -4.56 -7.41 -2.09
N CYS A 17 -5.33 -6.32 -2.09
CA CYS A 17 -4.95 -5.10 -1.37
C CYS A 17 -4.94 -5.36 0.14
N GLN A 18 -3.78 -5.24 0.78
CA GLN A 18 -3.66 -5.49 2.22
C GLN A 18 -4.24 -4.37 3.10
N ALA A 19 -4.81 -3.32 2.48
CA ALA A 19 -5.48 -2.23 3.19
C ALA A 19 -7.01 -2.26 3.10
N CYS A 20 -7.58 -2.84 2.05
CA CYS A 20 -9.03 -2.84 1.82
C CYS A 20 -9.58 -4.15 1.25
N GLU A 21 -8.74 -5.18 1.15
CA GLU A 21 -9.10 -6.54 0.76
C GLU A 21 -9.65 -6.69 -0.68
N LYS A 22 -9.63 -5.60 -1.47
CA LYS A 22 -10.02 -5.64 -2.88
C LYS A 22 -9.01 -6.43 -3.71
N TYR A 23 -9.57 -7.31 -4.54
CA TYR A 23 -8.88 -8.03 -5.61
C TYR A 23 -9.45 -7.57 -6.98
N PRO A 24 -8.61 -7.48 -8.03
CA PRO A 24 -7.16 -7.64 -7.99
C PRO A 24 -6.43 -6.33 -7.62
N ALA A 25 -5.24 -6.48 -7.05
CA ALA A 25 -4.33 -5.42 -6.67
C ALA A 25 -2.94 -5.70 -7.24
N TYR A 26 -2.33 -4.66 -7.83
CA TYR A 26 -1.09 -4.80 -8.61
C TYR A 26 -0.02 -3.77 -8.24
N GLN A 27 -0.24 -2.91 -7.25
CA GLN A 27 0.76 -1.93 -6.83
C GLN A 27 1.52 -2.45 -5.62
N VAL A 28 2.84 -2.35 -5.65
CA VAL A 28 3.69 -2.67 -4.49
C VAL A 28 4.17 -1.35 -3.91
N HIS A 29 3.95 -1.16 -2.62
CA HIS A 29 4.27 0.04 -1.88
C HIS A 29 5.35 -0.22 -0.84
N HIS A 30 6.26 0.75 -0.67
CA HIS A 30 7.23 0.78 0.42
C HIS A 30 6.58 1.37 1.68
N ILE A 31 6.47 0.58 2.74
CA ILE A 31 5.85 0.99 4.01
C ILE A 31 6.69 2.11 4.67
N LYS A 32 8.01 1.90 4.75
CA LYS A 32 9.00 2.94 4.99
C LYS A 32 9.48 3.44 3.63
N ALA A 33 9.27 4.73 3.36
CA ALA A 33 9.68 5.33 2.09
C ALA A 33 11.18 5.17 1.82
N ARG A 34 11.56 5.01 0.55
CA ARG A 34 12.98 4.85 0.13
C ARG A 34 13.84 6.04 0.55
N CYS A 35 13.31 7.27 0.47
CA CYS A 35 13.99 8.49 0.91
C CYS A 35 14.29 8.51 2.42
N HIS A 36 13.57 7.72 3.22
CA HIS A 36 13.81 7.55 4.65
C HIS A 36 14.59 6.26 4.96
N GLY A 37 15.27 5.67 3.97
CA GLY A 37 16.03 4.43 4.14
C GLY A 37 15.13 3.20 4.25
N GLY A 38 14.06 3.15 3.46
CA GLY A 38 13.25 1.94 3.26
C GLY A 38 13.86 1.05 2.18
N GLU A 39 14.13 -0.20 2.52
CA GLU A 39 14.71 -1.21 1.63
C GLU A 39 13.62 -1.94 0.82
N ASP A 40 14.05 -2.73 -0.16
CA ASP A 40 13.18 -3.60 -0.97
C ASP A 40 12.95 -4.98 -0.31
N ASN A 41 13.12 -5.09 1.01
CA ASN A 41 12.89 -6.32 1.75
C ASN A 41 11.38 -6.59 1.94
N LEU A 42 10.97 -7.87 1.94
CA LEU A 42 9.55 -8.25 1.94
C LEU A 42 8.76 -7.65 3.11
N SER A 43 9.36 -7.50 4.28
CA SER A 43 8.72 -6.90 5.47
C SER A 43 8.38 -5.41 5.32
N ASN A 44 9.06 -4.71 4.40
CA ASN A 44 8.83 -3.31 4.06
C ASN A 44 7.96 -3.11 2.82
N LEU A 45 7.55 -4.19 2.15
CA LEU A 45 6.76 -4.13 0.91
C LEU A 45 5.35 -4.67 1.12
N VAL A 46 4.36 -4.03 0.52
CA VAL A 46 2.95 -4.42 0.62
C VAL A 46 2.20 -4.21 -0.69
N THR A 47 1.30 -5.14 -1.02
CA THR A 47 0.41 -5.03 -2.20
C THR A 47 -0.81 -4.19 -1.87
N LEU A 48 -1.07 -3.18 -2.71
CA LEU A 48 -2.20 -2.26 -2.62
C LEU A 48 -2.93 -2.14 -3.96
N CYS A 49 -4.24 -1.84 -3.90
CA CYS A 49 -4.99 -1.42 -5.08
C CYS A 49 -4.61 0.02 -5.47
N GLY A 50 -4.95 0.43 -6.70
CA GLY A 50 -4.61 1.78 -7.20
C GLY A 50 -5.12 2.91 -6.29
N ARG A 51 -6.35 2.80 -5.76
CA ARG A 51 -6.92 3.79 -4.84
C ARG A 51 -6.10 3.91 -3.56
N CYS A 52 -5.87 2.81 -2.85
CA CYS A 52 -5.12 2.83 -1.60
C CYS A 52 -3.68 3.28 -1.80
N HIS A 53 -3.04 2.83 -2.87
CA HIS A 53 -1.68 3.23 -3.23
C HIS A 53 -1.59 4.75 -3.46
N MET A 54 -2.51 5.33 -4.24
CA MET A 54 -2.50 6.77 -4.51
C MET A 54 -2.77 7.61 -3.26
N ILE A 55 -3.70 7.22 -2.39
CA ILE A 55 -4.06 8.00 -1.19
C ILE A 55 -2.88 8.18 -0.23
N ILE A 56 -2.02 7.17 -0.07
CA ILE A 56 -0.86 7.24 0.82
C ILE A 56 0.42 7.72 0.11
N SER A 57 0.39 7.83 -1.22
CA SER A 57 1.50 8.37 -2.01
C SER A 57 1.44 9.90 -2.06
N PRO A 58 2.56 10.59 -2.30
CA PRO A 58 2.57 12.03 -2.51
C PRO A 58 1.96 12.37 -3.88
N VAL A 59 0.63 12.44 -3.94
CA VAL A 59 -0.13 12.89 -5.12
C VAL A 59 -0.97 14.11 -4.74
N PRO A 60 -1.17 15.07 -5.66
CA PRO A 60 -2.00 16.23 -5.36
C PRO A 60 -3.48 15.84 -5.17
N PRO A 61 -4.24 16.50 -4.27
CA PRO A 61 -5.64 16.17 -3.99
C PRO A 61 -6.53 16.07 -5.23
N PHE A 62 -6.34 16.96 -6.21
CA PHE A 62 -7.13 16.92 -7.46
C PHE A 62 -6.98 15.62 -8.24
N ALA A 63 -5.83 14.93 -8.14
CA ALA A 63 -5.61 13.64 -8.78
C ALA A 63 -6.46 12.53 -8.14
N LEU A 64 -6.62 12.58 -6.80
CA LEU A 64 -7.48 11.65 -6.06
C LEU A 64 -8.96 11.90 -6.36
N TRP A 65 -9.37 13.17 -6.44
CA TRP A 65 -10.73 13.51 -6.85
C TRP A 65 -11.00 13.05 -8.30
N LYS A 66 -10.07 13.31 -9.23
CA LYS A 66 -10.23 12.92 -10.64
C LYS A 66 -10.32 11.40 -10.81
N ALA A 67 -9.50 10.63 -10.09
CA ALA A 67 -9.44 9.18 -10.23
C ALA A 67 -10.52 8.44 -9.41
N PHE A 68 -10.85 8.92 -8.22
CA PHE A 68 -11.65 8.16 -7.24
C PHE A 68 -12.72 8.98 -6.52
N ARG A 69 -12.93 10.25 -6.90
CA ARG A 69 -13.90 11.17 -6.28
C ARG A 69 -13.72 11.35 -4.76
N VAL A 70 -12.51 11.11 -4.26
CA VAL A 70 -12.16 11.37 -2.85
C VAL A 70 -12.07 12.88 -2.65
N GLN A 71 -12.83 13.42 -1.69
CA GLN A 71 -12.76 14.83 -1.32
C GLN A 71 -11.49 15.11 -0.53
N GLU A 72 -10.96 16.33 -0.63
CA GLU A 72 -9.74 16.71 0.09
C GLU A 72 -9.89 16.57 1.61
N SER A 73 -11.09 16.87 2.13
CA SER A 73 -11.43 16.69 3.54
C SER A 73 -11.40 15.23 4.02
N GLU A 74 -11.56 14.26 3.13
CA GLU A 74 -11.58 12.82 3.47
C GLU A 74 -10.17 12.20 3.42
N ILE A 75 -9.21 12.84 2.76
CA ILE A 75 -7.85 12.30 2.54
C ILE A 75 -7.16 11.91 3.86
N PRO A 76 -7.16 12.73 4.93
CA PRO A 76 -6.49 12.38 6.18
C PRO A 76 -7.05 11.11 6.83
N ASP A 77 -8.38 10.93 6.76
CA ASP A 77 -9.09 9.81 7.36
C ASP A 77 -8.87 8.52 6.57
N GLU A 78 -8.93 8.61 5.25
CA GLU A 78 -8.59 7.50 4.35
C GLU A 78 -7.13 7.08 4.51
N LYS A 79 -6.20 8.04 4.60
CA LYS A 79 -4.77 7.77 4.83
C LYS A 79 -4.57 7.03 6.15
N ARG A 80 -5.15 7.54 7.24
CA ARG A 80 -5.08 6.92 8.57
C ARG A 80 -5.65 5.50 8.57
N ARG A 81 -6.76 5.26 7.86
CA ARG A 81 -7.37 3.93 7.72
C ARG A 81 -6.43 2.95 7.01
N ILE A 82 -5.82 3.38 5.90
CA ILE A 82 -4.89 2.56 5.11
C ILE A 82 -3.63 2.24 5.91
N GLU A 83 -3.00 3.24 6.52
CA GLU A 83 -1.78 3.05 7.34
C GLU A 83 -2.03 2.10 8.52
N LYS A 84 -3.19 2.23 9.19
CA LYS A 84 -3.60 1.32 10.26
C LYS A 84 -3.76 -0.12 9.77
N ALA A 85 -4.34 -0.32 8.58
CA ALA A 85 -4.49 -1.64 7.99
C ALA A 85 -3.14 -2.26 7.60
N ILE A 86 -2.23 -1.48 6.99
CA ILE A 86 -0.87 -1.91 6.68
C ILE A 86 -0.11 -2.32 7.95
N LYS A 87 -0.21 -1.52 9.02
CA LYS A 87 0.43 -1.85 10.30
C LYS A 87 -0.08 -3.16 10.89
N ARG A 88 -1.39 -3.44 10.79
CA ARG A 88 -1.98 -4.72 11.21
C ARG A 88 -1.47 -5.88 10.37
N PHE A 89 -1.40 -5.70 9.05
CA PHE A 89 -0.85 -6.71 8.14
C PHE A 89 0.61 -7.06 8.46
N GLN A 90 1.43 -6.07 8.83
CA GLN A 90 2.82 -6.33 9.26
C GLN A 90 2.86 -7.18 10.53
N GLN A 91 1.98 -6.93 11.50
CA GLN A 91 1.93 -7.69 12.75
C GLN A 91 1.51 -9.15 12.54
N THR A 92 0.57 -9.42 11.63
CA THR A 92 0.15 -10.80 11.31
C THR A 92 1.18 -11.53 10.44
N SER A 93 1.86 -10.82 9.54
CA SER A 93 2.88 -11.41 8.65
C SER A 93 4.18 -11.76 9.38
N HIS A 94 4.53 -11.07 10.46
CA HIS A 94 5.68 -11.39 11.30
C HIS A 94 5.40 -12.51 12.33
N GLY A 95 4.16 -13.00 12.41
CA GLY A 95 3.75 -14.14 13.25
C GLY A 95 3.86 -15.51 12.60
N LEU A 96 4.26 -15.58 11.33
CA LEU A 96 4.62 -16.82 10.63
C LEU A 96 6.14 -16.98 10.70
N LYS A 97 6.62 -17.38 11.88
CA LYS A 97 7.90 -18.08 12.03
C LYS A 97 7.59 -19.54 12.31
#